data_AF-A0A8D8C2S8-F1
#
_entry.id   AF-A0A8D8C2S8-F1
#
_cell.length_a   1.000
_cell.length_b   1.000
_cell.length_c   1.000
_cell.angle_alpha   90.00
_cell.angle_beta   90.00
_cell.angle_gamma   90.00
#
_symmetry.space_group_name_H-M   'P 1'
#
loop_
_entity.id
_entity.type
_entity.pdbx_description
1 polymer ?
#
loop_
_entity_poly.entity_id
_entity_poly.type
_entity_poly.pdbx_seq_one_letter_code
_entity_poly.pdbx_strand_id
1 'polypeptide(L)'
;MLPRICIKFKLKYVASAVLALLTLEYFGAFTHMFEADFEQTFSYPLEGDILSYVYQLRHGQRPAVEPINGYNYSYITDCQHKCREDDRMIAPRLVFIVKSAMEHFDRRVAIRKSWGWEKRFSDVKIRTVFVLGRPAVPNRRLQSLIDLEYANYRDIVQGDFVDAYFNNTIKTMMGFRWAVSYCPRAKFYMF
;
A
#
# COMPACT_ATOMS: atom_id res chain seq x y z
N MET A 1 55.12 -36.13 -29.73
CA MET A 1 53.93 -36.52 -30.51
C MET A 1 52.78 -36.68 -29.53
N LEU A 2 51.81 -35.76 -29.51
CA LEU A 2 50.57 -35.91 -28.74
C LEU A 2 49.42 -36.11 -29.75
N PRO A 3 48.60 -37.16 -29.62
CA PRO A 3 47.54 -37.43 -30.59
C PRO A 3 46.38 -36.44 -30.38
N ARG A 4 45.95 -35.79 -31.46
CA ARG A 4 44.71 -35.02 -31.48
C ARG A 4 43.52 -35.98 -31.53
N ILE A 5 42.84 -36.13 -30.39
CA ILE A 5 41.55 -36.82 -30.31
C ILE A 5 40.49 -35.89 -30.91
N CYS A 6 39.83 -36.31 -31.99
CA CYS A 6 38.76 -35.56 -32.64
C CYS A 6 37.45 -36.34 -32.48
N ILE A 7 36.61 -35.92 -31.53
CA ILE A 7 35.34 -36.58 -31.20
C ILE A 7 34.25 -36.12 -32.19
N LYS A 8 33.72 -37.04 -32.99
CA LYS A 8 32.59 -36.77 -33.90
C LYS A 8 31.25 -37.04 -33.18
N PHE A 9 30.66 -36.02 -32.58
CA PHE A 9 29.29 -36.12 -32.07
C PHE A 9 28.29 -36.13 -33.23
N LYS A 10 27.39 -37.13 -33.29
CA LYS A 10 26.29 -37.12 -34.28
C LYS A 10 25.25 -36.08 -33.85
N LEU A 11 24.84 -35.22 -34.79
CA LEU A 11 23.87 -34.13 -34.59
C LEU A 11 22.59 -34.57 -33.84
N LYS A 12 22.13 -35.80 -34.07
CA LYS A 12 20.96 -36.39 -33.40
C LYS A 12 21.11 -36.50 -31.87
N TYR A 13 22.31 -36.78 -31.37
CA TYR A 13 22.56 -36.88 -29.92
C TYR A 13 22.63 -35.50 -29.26
N VAL A 14 23.12 -34.49 -30.00
CA VAL A 14 23.10 -33.10 -29.56
C VAL A 14 21.65 -32.61 -29.47
N ALA A 15 20.84 -32.87 -30.49
CA ALA A 15 19.43 -32.50 -30.50
C ALA A 15 18.63 -33.17 -29.36
N SER A 16 18.88 -34.46 -29.07
CA SER A 16 18.22 -35.14 -27.96
C SER A 16 18.63 -34.60 -26.59
N ALA A 17 19.91 -34.23 -26.41
CA ALA A 17 20.39 -33.65 -25.16
C ALA A 17 19.82 -32.25 -24.93
N VAL A 18 19.74 -31.42 -25.97
CA VAL A 18 19.10 -30.10 -25.91
C VAL A 18 17.62 -30.24 -25.57
N LEU A 19 16.89 -31.17 -26.20
CA LEU A 19 15.48 -31.39 -25.89
C LEU A 19 15.28 -31.83 -24.44
N ALA A 20 16.12 -32.73 -23.93
CA ALA A 20 16.05 -33.17 -22.53
C ALA A 20 16.32 -32.01 -21.56
N LEU A 21 17.34 -31.18 -21.82
CA LEU A 21 17.62 -29.99 -21.01
C LEU A 21 16.45 -29.00 -21.01
N LEU A 22 15.87 -28.72 -22.17
CA LEU A 22 14.69 -27.87 -22.29
C LEU A 22 13.48 -28.43 -21.53
N THR A 23 13.28 -29.75 -21.54
CA THR A 23 12.21 -30.36 -20.72
C THR A 23 12.48 -30.23 -19.23
N LEU A 24 13.71 -30.45 -18.78
CA LEU A 24 14.09 -30.28 -17.38
C LEU A 24 13.93 -28.83 -16.91
N GLU A 25 14.31 -27.87 -17.76
CA GLU A 25 14.11 -26.45 -17.52
C GLU A 25 12.62 -26.07 -17.50
N TYR A 26 11.82 -26.60 -18.43
CA TYR A 26 10.36 -26.39 -18.46
C TYR A 26 9.66 -26.90 -17.19
N PHE A 27 10.10 -28.05 -16.66
CA PHE A 27 9.60 -28.61 -15.40
C PHE A 27 10.26 -27.99 -14.15
N GLY A 28 11.14 -27.00 -14.32
CA GLY A 28 11.75 -26.28 -13.21
C GLY A 28 12.76 -27.10 -12.41
N ALA A 29 13.37 -28.13 -13.00
CA ALA A 29 14.39 -28.95 -12.33
C ALA A 29 15.62 -28.12 -11.89
N PHE A 30 15.82 -26.95 -12.51
CA PHE A 30 16.92 -26.05 -12.20
C PHE A 30 16.50 -24.75 -11.51
N THR A 31 15.20 -24.55 -11.21
CA THR A 31 14.71 -23.27 -10.68
C THR A 31 15.43 -22.86 -9.39
N HIS A 32 15.58 -23.80 -8.44
CA HIS A 32 16.33 -23.55 -7.20
C HIS A 32 17.85 -23.48 -7.40
N MET A 33 18.39 -24.11 -8.45
CA MET A 33 19.83 -24.10 -8.72
C MET A 33 20.31 -22.75 -9.25
N PHE A 34 19.42 -22.02 -9.92
CA PHE A 34 19.68 -20.69 -10.49
C PHE A 34 18.91 -19.57 -9.77
N GLU A 35 18.29 -19.88 -8.63
CA GLU A 35 17.67 -18.87 -7.77
C GLU A 35 18.77 -18.03 -7.14
N ALA A 36 18.71 -16.71 -7.31
CA ALA A 36 19.61 -15.80 -6.64
C ALA A 36 19.26 -15.75 -5.15
N ASP A 37 20.28 -15.79 -4.28
CA ASP A 37 20.04 -15.66 -2.84
C ASP A 37 19.48 -14.26 -2.53
N PHE A 38 18.31 -14.23 -1.88
CA PHE A 38 17.62 -12.99 -1.56
C PHE A 38 18.49 -12.13 -0.64
N GLU A 39 19.07 -12.71 0.41
CA GLU A 39 19.83 -11.97 1.41
C GLU A 39 21.16 -11.40 0.88
N GLN A 40 21.78 -12.05 -0.11
CA GLN A 40 23.04 -11.58 -0.70
C GLN A 40 22.88 -10.75 -1.98
N THR A 41 21.82 -10.99 -2.76
CA THR A 41 21.71 -10.46 -4.14
C THR A 41 20.62 -9.40 -4.27
N PHE A 42 19.60 -9.43 -3.42
CA PHE A 42 18.56 -8.40 -3.44
C PHE A 42 19.07 -7.16 -2.70
N SER A 43 19.06 -6.03 -3.38
CA SER A 43 19.31 -4.72 -2.78
C SER A 43 18.15 -3.79 -3.15
N TYR A 44 17.26 -3.49 -2.21
CA TYR A 44 16.22 -2.49 -2.43
C TYR A 44 16.75 -1.08 -2.10
N PRO A 45 16.37 -0.01 -2.83
CA PRO A 45 16.89 1.35 -2.65
C PRO A 45 16.71 1.99 -1.26
N LEU A 46 16.13 1.30 -0.28
CA LEU A 46 15.98 1.74 1.11
C LEU A 46 16.51 0.73 2.14
N GLU A 47 17.44 -0.15 1.77
CA GLU A 47 18.20 -0.92 2.76
C GLU A 47 19.04 0.03 3.62
N GLY A 48 18.61 0.21 4.87
CA GLY A 48 19.25 1.10 5.82
C GLY A 48 18.44 1.27 7.11
N ASP A 49 19.04 1.94 8.09
CA ASP A 49 18.40 2.18 9.38
C ASP A 49 17.34 3.28 9.26
N ILE A 50 16.09 2.86 9.06
CA ILE A 50 14.91 3.75 8.99
C ILE A 50 14.82 4.64 10.24
N LEU A 51 15.14 4.12 11.43
CA LEU A 51 15.05 4.90 12.67
C LEU A 51 16.05 6.06 12.66
N SER A 52 17.29 5.79 12.21
CA SER A 52 18.30 6.82 12.02
C SER A 52 17.87 7.87 10.99
N TYR A 53 17.36 7.44 9.83
CA TYR A 53 16.89 8.37 8.80
C TYR A 53 15.74 9.25 9.29
N VAL A 54 14.77 8.67 9.99
CA VAL A 54 13.65 9.41 10.59
C VAL A 54 14.14 10.37 11.67
N TYR A 55 15.11 9.98 12.50
CA TYR A 55 15.71 10.86 13.50
C TYR A 55 16.36 12.08 12.83
N GLN A 56 17.17 11.88 11.79
CA GLN A 56 17.83 12.95 11.05
C GLN A 56 16.82 13.92 10.44
N LEU A 57 15.80 13.40 9.73
CA LEU A 57 14.74 14.21 9.12
C LEU A 57 13.98 15.07 10.15
N ARG A 58 13.71 14.51 11.35
CA ARG A 58 13.03 15.24 12.44
C ARG A 58 13.84 16.40 13.01
N HIS A 59 15.16 16.38 12.85
CA HIS A 59 16.08 17.44 13.30
C HIS A 59 16.54 18.35 12.14
N GLY A 60 15.87 18.28 10.98
CA GLY A 60 16.22 19.10 9.82
C GLY A 60 17.52 18.70 9.12
N GLN A 61 18.05 17.51 9.44
CA GLN A 61 19.21 16.93 8.76
C GLN A 61 18.78 16.17 7.50
N ARG A 62 19.68 16.04 6.54
CA ARG A 62 19.46 15.27 5.31
C ARG A 62 20.06 13.87 5.46
N PRO A 63 19.26 12.79 5.39
CA PRO A 63 19.79 11.43 5.40
C PRO A 63 20.61 11.14 4.15
N ALA A 64 21.48 10.14 4.25
CA ALA A 64 22.31 9.67 3.13
C ALA A 64 21.47 9.19 1.93
N VAL A 65 20.25 8.71 2.19
CA VAL A 65 19.27 8.29 1.18
C VAL A 65 18.02 9.14 1.31
N GLU A 66 17.61 9.81 0.24
CA GLU A 66 16.41 10.63 0.23
C GLU A 66 15.12 9.77 0.18
N PRO A 67 14.01 10.25 0.77
CA PRO A 67 12.74 9.54 0.70
C PRO A 67 12.27 9.34 -0.75
N ILE A 68 11.93 8.09 -1.12
CA ILE A 68 11.43 7.76 -2.47
C ILE A 68 10.15 8.53 -2.81
N ASN A 69 9.22 8.62 -1.86
CA ASN A 69 7.93 9.28 -2.06
C ASN A 69 7.88 10.58 -1.27
N GLY A 70 7.85 11.71 -1.99
CA GLY A 70 7.58 13.02 -1.41
C GLY A 70 6.13 13.15 -0.96
N TYR A 71 5.91 13.75 0.21
CA TYR A 71 4.56 14.03 0.72
C TYR A 71 4.21 15.51 0.50
N ASN A 72 3.70 15.83 -0.69
CA ASN A 72 3.24 17.19 -1.02
C ASN A 72 1.76 17.21 -1.41
N TYR A 73 0.92 16.59 -0.58
CA TYR A 73 -0.51 16.47 -0.81
C TYR A 73 -1.31 17.07 0.35
N SER A 74 -2.39 17.76 0.03
CA SER A 74 -3.35 18.33 0.96
C SER A 74 -4.60 17.45 1.06
N TYR A 75 -5.44 17.70 2.06
CA TYR A 75 -6.78 17.12 2.13
C TYR A 75 -7.79 18.09 1.52
N ILE A 76 -8.65 17.59 0.64
CA ILE A 76 -9.88 18.27 0.21
C ILE A 76 -10.89 18.21 1.34
N THR A 77 -11.04 17.03 1.94
CA THR A 77 -11.91 16.77 3.09
C THR A 77 -11.13 15.94 4.11
N ASP A 78 -10.92 16.48 5.31
CA ASP A 78 -10.02 15.89 6.29
C ASP A 78 -10.70 15.13 7.43
N CYS A 79 -12.04 15.13 7.54
CA CYS A 79 -12.82 14.40 8.55
C CYS A 79 -12.25 14.49 9.99
N GLN A 80 -11.70 15.64 10.38
CA GLN A 80 -10.95 15.77 11.64
C GLN A 80 -11.77 15.44 12.91
N HIS A 81 -13.09 15.59 12.85
CA HIS A 81 -13.99 15.42 13.97
C HIS A 81 -14.17 13.97 14.42
N LYS A 82 -13.94 12.99 13.52
CA LYS A 82 -14.21 11.56 13.73
C LYS A 82 -13.57 10.99 15.00
N CYS A 83 -12.39 11.49 15.35
CA CYS A 83 -11.64 11.11 16.56
C CYS A 83 -11.43 12.25 17.55
N ARG A 84 -11.76 13.51 17.18
CA ARG A 84 -11.55 14.70 18.03
C ARG A 84 -12.78 15.14 18.82
N GLU A 85 -13.98 14.96 18.29
CA GLU A 85 -15.23 15.44 18.93
C GLU A 85 -15.72 14.50 20.03
N ASP A 86 -15.36 13.23 19.93
CA ASP A 86 -15.69 12.23 20.91
C ASP A 86 -14.80 12.38 22.13
N ASP A 87 -15.40 12.88 23.22
CA ASP A 87 -14.87 13.09 24.57
C ASP A 87 -13.40 12.69 24.71
N ARG A 88 -12.51 13.68 24.88
CA ARG A 88 -11.04 13.53 24.89
C ARG A 88 -10.54 12.45 25.87
N MET A 89 -11.39 11.90 26.73
CA MET A 89 -11.07 10.80 27.61
C MET A 89 -11.15 9.39 26.97
N ILE A 90 -11.91 9.16 25.89
CA ILE A 90 -12.11 7.81 25.34
C ILE A 90 -11.49 7.66 23.95
N ALA A 91 -10.26 7.13 23.91
CA ALA A 91 -9.57 6.78 22.67
C ALA A 91 -10.20 5.56 21.98
N PRO A 92 -10.34 5.55 20.64
CA PRO A 92 -10.83 4.39 19.93
C PRO A 92 -9.87 3.20 20.10
N ARG A 93 -10.41 2.00 20.26
CA ARG A 93 -9.60 0.78 20.36
C ARG A 93 -9.13 0.29 19.00
N LEU A 94 -9.95 0.50 17.97
CA LEU A 94 -9.66 0.12 16.58
C LEU A 94 -10.12 1.24 15.62
N VAL A 95 -9.27 1.59 14.67
CA VAL A 95 -9.58 2.50 13.57
C VAL A 95 -9.41 1.76 12.25
N PHE A 96 -10.51 1.54 11.52
CA PHE A 96 -10.50 1.04 10.16
C PHE A 96 -10.27 2.20 9.18
N ILE A 97 -9.28 2.07 8.32
CA ILE A 97 -8.88 3.06 7.32
C ILE A 97 -9.00 2.41 5.95
N VAL A 98 -10.17 2.53 5.35
CA VAL A 98 -10.54 1.76 4.18
C VAL A 98 -10.24 2.54 2.90
N LYS A 99 -9.32 2.03 2.08
CA LYS A 99 -9.09 2.60 0.74
C LYS A 99 -10.31 2.36 -0.16
N SER A 100 -10.85 3.41 -0.75
CA SER A 100 -11.99 3.33 -1.67
C SER A 100 -11.81 4.29 -2.85
N ALA A 101 -12.61 4.15 -3.89
CA ALA A 101 -12.66 5.08 -5.02
C ALA A 101 -13.94 5.91 -4.93
N MET A 102 -13.97 7.13 -5.48
CA MET A 102 -15.13 8.02 -5.35
C MET A 102 -16.43 7.35 -5.82
N GLU A 103 -16.38 6.57 -6.89
CA GLU A 103 -17.52 5.88 -7.49
C GLU A 103 -18.08 4.71 -6.65
N HIS A 104 -17.34 4.23 -5.66
CA HIS A 104 -17.69 3.02 -4.88
C HIS A 104 -18.66 3.28 -3.71
N PHE A 105 -19.71 4.08 -3.94
CA PHE A 105 -20.72 4.42 -2.94
C PHE A 105 -21.35 3.16 -2.30
N ASP A 106 -21.83 2.22 -3.11
CA ASP A 106 -22.50 1.01 -2.63
C ASP A 106 -21.58 0.13 -1.79
N ARG A 107 -20.29 0.07 -2.14
CA ARG A 107 -19.30 -0.69 -1.36
C ARG A 107 -19.09 -0.06 0.01
N ARG A 108 -18.98 1.27 0.08
CA ARG A 108 -18.90 1.99 1.37
C ARG A 108 -20.16 1.77 2.20
N VAL A 109 -21.35 1.83 1.60
CA VAL A 109 -22.62 1.53 2.27
C VAL A 109 -22.65 0.10 2.80
N ALA A 110 -22.22 -0.89 2.01
CA ALA A 110 -22.16 -2.28 2.44
C ALA A 110 -21.21 -2.47 3.64
N ILE A 111 -20.04 -1.82 3.63
CA ILE A 111 -19.08 -1.85 4.73
C ILE A 111 -19.67 -1.21 5.99
N ARG A 112 -20.30 -0.03 5.87
CA ARG A 112 -20.98 0.64 6.99
C ARG A 112 -22.06 -0.24 7.62
N LYS A 113 -22.77 -1.03 6.81
CA LYS A 113 -23.83 -1.95 7.25
C LYS A 113 -23.34 -3.33 7.69
N SER A 114 -22.04 -3.61 7.62
CA SER A 114 -21.47 -4.91 7.94
C SER A 114 -20.32 -4.78 8.95
N TRP A 115 -19.08 -5.11 8.56
CA TRP A 115 -17.93 -5.16 9.44
C TRP A 115 -17.40 -3.77 9.84
N GLY A 116 -17.71 -2.73 9.06
CA GLY A 116 -17.32 -1.34 9.34
C GLY A 116 -18.30 -0.59 10.26
N TRP A 117 -19.33 -1.26 10.78
CA TRP A 117 -20.32 -0.66 11.69
C TRP A 117 -19.68 -0.35 13.06
N GLU A 118 -19.60 0.94 13.41
CA GLU A 118 -18.86 1.40 14.59
C GLU A 118 -19.48 0.99 15.93
N LYS A 119 -20.79 0.79 15.99
CA LYS A 119 -21.52 0.42 17.22
C LYS A 119 -21.73 -1.09 17.34
N ARG A 120 -20.82 -1.90 16.79
CA ARG A 120 -21.02 -3.36 16.72
C ARG A 120 -20.81 -4.02 18.08
N PHE A 121 -19.94 -3.44 18.91
CA PHE A 121 -19.68 -3.86 20.28
C PHE A 121 -19.95 -2.67 21.21
N SER A 122 -20.58 -2.91 22.35
CA SER A 122 -20.95 -1.86 23.31
C SER A 122 -19.75 -1.31 24.08
N ASP A 123 -18.71 -2.11 24.26
CA ASP A 123 -17.52 -1.83 25.06
C ASP A 123 -16.28 -1.48 24.22
N VAL A 124 -16.35 -1.63 22.89
CA VAL A 124 -15.24 -1.34 21.98
C VAL A 124 -15.59 -0.14 21.09
N LYS A 125 -14.91 0.98 21.34
CA LYS A 125 -15.02 2.17 20.50
C LYS A 125 -14.26 1.96 19.19
N ILE A 126 -14.99 1.77 18.10
CA ILE A 126 -14.46 1.61 16.74
C ILE A 126 -14.67 2.90 15.96
N ARG A 127 -13.75 3.23 15.06
CA ARG A 127 -13.93 4.26 14.04
C ARG A 127 -13.66 3.70 12.66
N THR A 128 -14.49 4.03 11.69
CA THR A 128 -14.31 3.63 10.30
C THR A 128 -14.26 4.88 9.44
N VAL A 129 -13.24 5.00 8.59
CA VAL A 129 -13.13 6.05 7.58
C VAL A 129 -12.78 5.49 6.22
N PHE A 130 -13.18 6.20 5.18
CA PHE A 130 -12.89 5.87 3.79
C PHE A 130 -11.92 6.89 3.20
N VAL A 131 -10.78 6.41 2.72
CA VAL A 131 -9.75 7.25 2.09
C VAL A 131 -9.92 7.25 0.58
N LEU A 132 -10.13 8.45 0.02
CA LEU A 132 -10.37 8.69 -1.41
C LEU A 132 -9.28 9.61 -1.98
N GLY A 133 -8.99 9.48 -3.28
CA GLY A 133 -8.34 10.54 -4.05
C GLY A 133 -9.35 11.29 -4.93
N ARG A 134 -8.86 12.09 -5.88
CA ARG A 134 -9.68 12.72 -6.92
C ARG A 134 -9.47 12.05 -8.28
N PRO A 135 -10.42 12.11 -9.22
CA PRO A 135 -10.21 11.61 -10.57
C PRO A 135 -9.11 12.42 -11.28
N ALA A 136 -8.51 11.81 -12.30
CA ALA A 136 -7.55 12.49 -13.17
C ALA A 136 -8.19 13.67 -13.91
N VAL A 137 -9.41 13.48 -14.40
CA VAL A 137 -10.23 14.53 -15.02
C VAL A 137 -11.28 15.01 -14.02
N PRO A 138 -11.35 16.32 -13.70
CA PRO A 138 -12.33 16.84 -12.76
C PRO A 138 -13.76 16.49 -13.14
N ASN A 139 -14.50 15.91 -12.18
CA ASN A 139 -15.91 15.59 -12.35
C ASN A 139 -16.72 16.25 -11.24
N ARG A 140 -17.30 17.42 -11.53
CA ARG A 140 -18.05 18.23 -10.55
C ARG A 140 -19.26 17.48 -9.99
N ARG A 141 -19.98 16.74 -10.84
CA ARG A 141 -21.15 15.96 -10.41
C ARG A 141 -20.76 14.87 -9.41
N LEU A 142 -19.68 14.16 -9.68
CA LEU A 142 -19.17 13.12 -8.77
C LEU A 142 -18.68 13.74 -7.45
N GLN A 143 -17.99 14.89 -7.50
CA GLN A 143 -17.56 15.59 -6.28
C GLN A 143 -18.77 16.01 -5.43
N SER A 144 -19.82 16.59 -6.03
CA SER A 144 -21.04 16.96 -5.28
C SER A 144 -21.72 15.77 -4.61
N LEU A 145 -21.67 14.57 -5.23
CA LEU A 145 -22.18 13.34 -4.62
C LEU A 145 -21.34 12.90 -3.43
N ILE A 146 -20.00 13.05 -3.50
CA ILE A 146 -19.10 12.78 -2.38
C ILE A 146 -19.32 13.77 -1.24
N ASP A 147 -19.51 15.06 -1.55
CA ASP A 147 -19.79 16.09 -0.55
C ASP A 147 -21.10 15.79 0.19
N LEU A 148 -22.13 15.35 -0.54
CA LEU A 148 -23.39 14.89 0.05
C LEU A 148 -23.21 13.63 0.92
N GLU A 149 -22.43 12.65 0.46
CA GLU A 149 -22.11 11.47 1.25
C GLU A 149 -21.38 11.84 2.55
N TYR A 150 -20.39 12.73 2.46
CA TYR A 150 -19.65 13.22 3.63
C TYR A 150 -20.56 13.96 4.60
N ALA A 151 -21.47 14.81 4.11
CA ALA A 151 -22.45 15.50 4.95
C ALA A 151 -23.34 14.51 5.75
N ASN A 152 -23.68 13.37 5.15
CA ASN A 152 -24.53 12.36 5.76
C ASN A 152 -23.79 11.44 6.74
N TYR A 153 -22.60 10.94 6.36
CA TYR A 153 -21.90 9.87 7.10
C TYR A 153 -20.67 10.34 7.86
N ARG A 154 -20.09 11.48 7.49
CA ARG A 154 -18.99 12.11 8.24
C ARG A 154 -17.80 11.16 8.46
N ASP A 155 -17.45 10.40 7.41
CA ASP A 155 -16.43 9.34 7.46
C ASP A 155 -15.55 9.28 6.20
N ILE A 156 -15.48 10.36 5.42
CA ILE A 156 -14.67 10.44 4.20
C ILE A 156 -13.43 11.30 4.44
N VAL A 157 -12.26 10.75 4.14
CA VAL A 157 -10.98 11.45 4.07
C VAL A 157 -10.57 11.51 2.61
N GLN A 158 -10.64 12.68 1.99
CA GLN A 158 -10.31 12.88 0.59
C GLN A 158 -9.02 13.66 0.44
N GLY A 159 -8.01 13.04 -0.19
CA GLY A 159 -6.75 13.69 -0.52
C GLY A 159 -6.76 14.34 -1.91
N ASP A 160 -6.02 15.43 -2.06
CA ASP A 160 -5.79 16.10 -3.35
C ASP A 160 -4.67 15.42 -4.15
N PHE A 161 -4.92 14.17 -4.57
CA PHE A 161 -4.04 13.42 -5.46
C PHE A 161 -4.88 12.64 -6.47
N VAL A 162 -4.32 12.40 -7.66
CA VAL A 162 -5.00 11.60 -8.68
C VAL A 162 -5.09 10.15 -8.20
N ASP A 163 -6.31 9.67 -8.07
CA ASP A 163 -6.60 8.31 -7.65
C ASP A 163 -6.41 7.34 -8.82
N ALA A 164 -5.26 6.66 -8.81
CA ALA A 164 -4.87 5.69 -9.82
C ALA A 164 -4.16 4.51 -9.15
N TYR A 165 -4.12 3.37 -9.83
CA TYR A 165 -3.55 2.14 -9.28
C TYR A 165 -2.12 2.33 -8.76
N PHE A 166 -1.25 3.00 -9.54
CA PHE A 166 0.13 3.29 -9.15
C PHE A 166 0.26 4.34 -8.04
N ASN A 167 -0.79 5.12 -7.79
CA ASN A 167 -0.84 6.13 -6.72
C ASN A 167 -1.43 5.58 -5.41
N ASN A 168 -1.66 4.27 -5.30
CA ASN A 168 -2.15 3.64 -4.07
C ASN A 168 -1.20 3.85 -2.88
N THR A 169 0.10 3.99 -3.13
CA THR A 169 1.08 4.33 -2.09
C THR A 169 0.77 5.69 -1.48
N ILE A 170 0.50 6.71 -2.32
CA ILE A 170 0.08 8.05 -1.87
C ILE A 170 -1.20 7.95 -1.06
N LYS A 171 -2.22 7.24 -1.55
CA LYS A 171 -3.47 7.02 -0.81
C LYS A 171 -3.23 6.42 0.59
N THR A 172 -2.33 5.44 0.67
CA THR A 172 -1.98 4.78 1.93
C THR A 172 -1.26 5.75 2.88
N MET A 173 -0.31 6.54 2.37
CA MET A 173 0.36 7.60 3.15
C MET A 173 -0.63 8.66 3.65
N MET A 174 -1.60 9.07 2.82
CA MET A 174 -2.66 10.01 3.21
C MET A 174 -3.51 9.45 4.37
N GLY A 175 -3.82 8.15 4.34
CA GLY A 175 -4.50 7.45 5.44
C GLY A 175 -3.67 7.43 6.72
N PHE A 176 -2.38 7.10 6.64
CA PHE A 176 -1.47 7.12 7.80
C PHE A 176 -1.36 8.51 8.43
N ARG A 177 -1.14 9.56 7.63
CA ARG A 177 -1.04 10.92 8.16
C ARG A 177 -2.33 11.33 8.85
N TRP A 178 -3.49 11.01 8.27
CA TRP A 178 -4.79 11.30 8.88
C TRP A 178 -4.91 10.60 10.24
N ALA A 179 -4.61 9.31 10.29
CA ALA A 179 -4.71 8.50 11.50
C ALA A 179 -3.84 9.03 12.64
N VAL A 180 -2.58 9.36 12.36
CA VAL A 180 -1.65 9.89 13.36
C VAL A 180 -2.01 11.32 13.78
N SER A 181 -2.56 12.13 12.86
CA SER A 181 -2.90 13.53 13.15
C SER A 181 -4.19 13.69 13.96
N TYR A 182 -5.17 12.80 13.73
CA TYR A 182 -6.52 12.96 14.27
C TYR A 182 -6.91 11.87 15.27
N CYS A 183 -6.32 10.66 15.20
CA CYS A 183 -6.59 9.55 16.10
C CYS A 183 -5.34 9.03 16.86
N PRO A 184 -4.39 9.88 17.32
CA PRO A 184 -3.05 9.44 17.76
C PRO A 184 -3.04 8.43 18.92
N ARG A 185 -4.12 8.32 19.69
CA ARG A 185 -4.25 7.44 20.85
C ARG A 185 -4.95 6.13 20.56
N ALA A 186 -5.26 5.84 19.30
CA ALA A 186 -5.89 4.56 18.97
C ALA A 186 -4.97 3.38 19.31
N LYS A 187 -5.54 2.29 19.83
CA LYS A 187 -4.75 1.08 20.14
C LYS A 187 -4.30 0.34 18.89
N PHE A 188 -5.18 0.23 17.90
CA PHE A 188 -4.92 -0.47 16.66
C PHE A 188 -5.44 0.32 15.46
N TYR A 189 -4.71 0.22 14.35
CA TYR A 189 -5.10 0.75 13.06
C TYR A 189 -5.14 -0.43 12.08
N MET A 190 -6.22 -0.54 11.31
CA MET A 190 -6.38 -1.55 10.27
C MET A 190 -6.61 -0.85 8.93
N PHE A 191 -5.76 -1.17 7.97
CA PHE A 191 -5.76 -0.62 6.61
C PHE A 191 -6.27 -1.63 5.59
#